data_AF-A0A959TEY3-F1
#
_entry.id   AF-A0A959TEY3-F1
#
_cell.length_a   1.000
_cell.length_b   1.000
_cell.length_c   1.000
_cell.angle_alpha   90.00
_cell.angle_beta   90.00
_cell.angle_gamma   90.00
#
_symmetry.space_group_name_H-M   'P 1'
#
loop_
_entity.id
_entity.type
_entity.pdbx_description
1 polymer ?
#
loop_
_entity_poly.entity_id
_entity_poly.type
_entity_poly.pdbx_seq_one_letter_code
_entity_poly.pdbx_strand_id
1 'polypeptide(L)'
;MNTVTFRGQALDSTSVILQWPSQSTNVNNYLLLATGGDHVRFEHMTLRRTGTFNFSTVVQVETGCEDVRDLRIAHCELTNNGTISNISALIYHFNSGGSASLDLQACLLENGSYPVYWDANGSGDTLSITQCVRTGGVFGIRVLDNTAPTTISQCQLDVTNTDNAVLVSACTGPITILANRITGGIGVSSSGIYLTGIAPVAPGRAVVANNEVIFSSAQGIRLQGVSRTDLVFNSVRMTTSGRYALLATGTGSDVVLRNNIFSTFNQMTVNTSLTGTTGDRNCFQRTGVPGPVVSWNGVPYTTVAALSAGTGTNANSLIADPLFFDPFTDLHAYGMDINAAAMPFAGITTDIDGDPRDPATPDIGCDEFTPQL
;
A
#
# COMPACT_ATOMS: atom_id res chain seq x y z
N MET A 1 -16.70 -26.55 -13.22
CA MET A 1 -15.74 -26.39 -12.10
C MET A 1 -16.53 -26.39 -10.82
N ASN A 2 -16.10 -27.19 -9.83
CA ASN A 2 -16.78 -27.28 -8.53
C ASN A 2 -15.98 -26.46 -7.53
N THR A 3 -16.61 -25.48 -6.88
CA THR A 3 -16.01 -24.75 -5.76
C THR A 3 -16.31 -25.46 -4.45
N VAL A 4 -15.31 -25.60 -3.58
CA VAL A 4 -15.51 -26.01 -2.19
C VAL A 4 -15.48 -24.77 -1.29
N THR A 5 -16.52 -24.59 -0.47
CA THR A 5 -16.63 -23.44 0.44
C THR A 5 -16.84 -23.91 1.86
N PHE A 6 -15.92 -23.50 2.74
CA PHE A 6 -16.04 -23.61 4.19
C PHE A 6 -16.57 -22.28 4.71
N ARG A 7 -17.81 -22.27 5.23
CA ARG A 7 -18.47 -21.04 5.68
C ARG A 7 -19.02 -21.21 7.09
N GLY A 8 -18.74 -20.24 7.97
CA GLY A 8 -19.38 -20.16 9.28
C GLY A 8 -20.88 -19.93 9.13
N GLN A 9 -21.69 -20.79 9.77
CA GLN A 9 -23.15 -20.77 9.60
C GLN A 9 -23.79 -19.44 10.02
N ALA A 10 -23.25 -18.79 11.04
CA ALA A 10 -23.77 -17.54 11.58
C ALA A 10 -23.41 -16.30 10.74
N LEU A 11 -22.56 -16.45 9.70
CA LEU A 11 -21.99 -15.34 8.92
C LEU A 11 -21.24 -14.31 9.80
N ASP A 12 -20.72 -14.79 10.93
CA ASP A 12 -19.95 -14.02 11.90
C ASP A 12 -18.60 -14.72 12.09
N SER A 13 -17.51 -14.00 11.82
CA SER A 13 -16.14 -14.53 11.89
C SER A 13 -15.77 -15.05 13.28
N THR A 14 -16.42 -14.55 14.34
CA THR A 14 -16.10 -14.95 15.72
C THR A 14 -16.80 -16.25 16.15
N SER A 15 -17.77 -16.73 15.38
CA SER A 15 -18.65 -17.86 15.75
C SER A 15 -18.02 -19.23 15.56
N VAL A 16 -17.11 -19.38 14.59
CA VAL A 16 -16.42 -20.63 14.25
C VAL A 16 -14.93 -20.37 14.28
N ILE A 17 -14.20 -21.10 15.12
CA ILE A 17 -12.76 -20.94 15.29
C ILE A 17 -12.04 -22.21 14.87
N LEU A 18 -11.30 -22.14 13.76
CA LEU A 18 -10.30 -23.13 13.41
C LEU A 18 -8.97 -22.73 14.06
N GLN A 19 -8.42 -23.59 14.92
CA GLN A 19 -7.22 -23.25 15.68
C GLN A 19 -6.21 -24.39 15.77
N TRP A 20 -4.93 -24.00 15.78
CA TRP A 20 -3.82 -24.92 16.06
C TRP A 20 -2.67 -24.17 16.76
N PRO A 21 -2.03 -24.75 17.79
CA PRO A 21 -0.93 -24.09 18.47
C PRO A 21 0.35 -24.02 17.61
N SER A 22 1.16 -22.99 17.84
CA SER A 22 2.52 -22.83 17.34
C SER A 22 3.39 -24.02 17.69
N GLN A 23 4.37 -24.33 16.85
CA GLN A 23 5.27 -25.48 17.01
C GLN A 23 6.71 -25.03 17.29
N SER A 24 7.52 -25.89 17.93
CA SER A 24 8.95 -25.62 18.16
C SER A 24 9.84 -25.96 16.95
N THR A 25 9.28 -26.61 15.93
CA THR A 25 9.96 -26.98 14.68
C THR A 25 9.10 -26.56 13.48
N ASN A 26 9.69 -26.61 12.28
CA ASN A 26 8.99 -26.31 11.03
C ASN A 26 8.03 -27.40 10.54
N VAL A 27 7.90 -28.51 11.27
CA VAL A 27 6.97 -29.59 10.92
C VAL A 27 5.54 -29.09 11.17
N ASN A 28 4.70 -29.10 10.14
CA ASN A 28 3.32 -28.61 10.19
C ASN A 28 3.21 -27.19 10.76
N ASN A 29 4.05 -26.29 10.23
CA ASN A 29 4.11 -24.88 10.59
C ASN A 29 2.85 -24.06 10.20
N TYR A 30 1.75 -24.69 9.82
CA TYR A 30 0.59 -24.01 9.23
C TYR A 30 -0.71 -24.47 9.89
N LEU A 31 -1.74 -23.63 9.90
CA LEU A 31 -3.12 -24.07 10.19
C LEU A 31 -3.74 -24.68 8.92
N LEU A 32 -3.59 -23.97 7.80
CA LEU A 32 -4.06 -24.37 6.49
C LEU A 32 -2.89 -24.41 5.52
N LEU A 33 -2.78 -25.50 4.76
CA LEU A 33 -1.84 -25.63 3.66
C LEU A 33 -2.63 -25.78 2.35
N ALA A 34 -2.41 -24.87 1.42
CA ALA A 34 -2.93 -24.95 0.06
C ALA A 34 -1.81 -25.47 -0.86
N THR A 35 -1.95 -26.71 -1.34
CA THR A 35 -1.03 -27.37 -2.28
C THR A 35 -1.81 -27.98 -3.44
N GLY A 36 -1.80 -27.34 -4.60
CA GLY A 36 -2.44 -27.84 -5.83
C GLY A 36 -3.98 -27.76 -5.88
N GLY A 37 -4.63 -27.20 -4.85
CA GLY A 37 -6.09 -27.10 -4.78
C GLY A 37 -6.62 -25.88 -5.54
N ASP A 38 -7.63 -26.10 -6.39
CA ASP A 38 -8.33 -25.05 -7.13
C ASP A 38 -9.74 -24.78 -6.55
N HIS A 39 -10.19 -23.52 -6.60
CA HIS A 39 -11.54 -23.07 -6.24
C HIS A 39 -11.96 -23.37 -4.79
N VAL A 40 -11.11 -23.00 -3.82
CA VAL A 40 -11.35 -23.21 -2.39
C VAL A 40 -11.63 -21.88 -1.69
N ARG A 41 -12.68 -21.83 -0.87
CA ARG A 41 -13.10 -20.62 -0.16
C ARG A 41 -13.23 -20.85 1.35
N PHE A 42 -12.74 -19.90 2.14
CA PHE A 42 -12.97 -19.81 3.58
C PHE A 42 -13.68 -18.50 3.91
N GLU A 43 -14.83 -18.59 4.56
CA GLU A 43 -15.68 -17.42 4.82
C GLU A 43 -16.27 -17.41 6.23
N HIS A 44 -16.35 -16.21 6.83
CA HIS A 44 -17.03 -15.98 8.11
C HIS A 44 -16.55 -16.91 9.25
N MET A 45 -15.23 -16.99 9.45
CA MET A 45 -14.64 -17.75 10.56
C MET A 45 -13.30 -17.16 11.04
N THR A 46 -12.86 -17.57 12.22
CA THR A 46 -11.52 -17.28 12.74
C THR A 46 -10.55 -18.40 12.34
N LEU A 47 -9.40 -18.01 11.78
CA LEU A 47 -8.25 -18.86 11.49
C LEU A 47 -7.11 -18.47 12.44
N ARG A 48 -6.85 -19.27 13.47
CA ARG A 48 -5.99 -18.86 14.59
C ARG A 48 -4.80 -19.78 14.86
N ARG A 49 -3.64 -19.16 15.07
CA ARG A 49 -2.45 -19.80 15.65
C ARG A 49 -2.24 -19.33 17.09
N THR A 50 -2.29 -20.27 18.05
CA THR A 50 -2.08 -19.99 19.49
C THR A 50 -0.65 -20.34 19.92
N GLY A 51 -0.28 -20.12 21.20
CA GLY A 51 1.06 -20.43 21.71
C GLY A 51 2.08 -19.31 21.51
N THR A 52 3.36 -19.60 21.78
CA THR A 52 4.46 -18.60 21.83
C THR A 52 5.68 -18.98 20.98
N PHE A 53 5.64 -20.10 20.24
CA PHE A 53 6.74 -20.49 19.38
C PHE A 53 6.66 -19.79 18.02
N ASN A 54 7.81 -19.73 17.32
CA ASN A 54 7.94 -18.98 16.06
C ASN A 54 7.34 -19.68 14.85
N PHE A 55 7.16 -21.01 14.89
CA PHE A 55 6.54 -21.75 13.81
C PHE A 55 5.01 -21.69 13.96
N SER A 56 4.42 -20.66 13.35
CA SER A 56 3.01 -20.35 13.50
C SER A 56 2.35 -19.71 12.28
N THR A 57 2.70 -20.07 11.05
CA THR A 57 1.95 -19.60 9.87
C THR A 57 0.46 -19.94 10.00
N VAL A 58 -0.44 -19.00 9.68
CA VAL A 58 -1.89 -19.32 9.63
C VAL A 58 -2.20 -20.05 8.32
N VAL A 59 -2.05 -19.38 7.19
CA VAL A 59 -2.27 -19.95 5.85
C VAL A 59 -0.96 -19.98 5.08
N GLN A 60 -0.58 -21.18 4.65
CA GLN A 60 0.57 -21.41 3.79
C GLN A 60 0.08 -21.80 2.39
N VAL A 61 0.55 -21.06 1.39
CA VAL A 61 0.34 -21.39 -0.02
C VAL A 61 1.63 -21.95 -0.57
N GLU A 62 1.59 -23.18 -1.06
CA GLU A 62 2.73 -23.87 -1.66
C GLU A 62 2.31 -24.47 -3.00
N THR A 63 2.98 -24.05 -4.05
CA THR A 63 2.66 -24.51 -5.40
C THR A 63 3.46 -25.75 -5.78
N GLY A 64 4.73 -25.89 -5.36
CA GLY A 64 5.52 -27.10 -5.57
C GLY A 64 5.76 -27.40 -7.05
N CYS A 65 4.84 -28.11 -7.70
CA CYS A 65 4.80 -28.33 -9.16
C CYS A 65 3.40 -28.11 -9.77
N GLU A 66 2.41 -27.75 -8.95
CA GLU A 66 1.01 -27.59 -9.33
C GLU A 66 0.54 -26.17 -9.00
N ASP A 67 -0.45 -25.69 -9.73
CA ASP A 67 -0.99 -24.36 -9.50
C ASP A 67 -1.99 -24.37 -8.34
N VAL A 68 -2.15 -23.23 -7.67
CA VAL A 68 -3.24 -22.98 -6.71
C VAL A 68 -4.13 -21.89 -7.27
N ARG A 69 -5.28 -22.25 -7.83
CA ARG A 69 -6.19 -21.28 -8.48
C ARG A 69 -7.40 -20.95 -7.61
N ASP A 70 -7.82 -19.69 -7.61
CA ASP A 70 -9.04 -19.21 -6.96
C ASP A 70 -9.12 -19.62 -5.47
N LEU A 71 -8.03 -19.44 -4.71
CA LEU A 71 -8.07 -19.49 -3.26
C LEU A 71 -8.63 -18.16 -2.75
N ARG A 72 -9.78 -18.21 -2.07
CA ARG A 72 -10.42 -17.01 -1.49
C ARG A 72 -10.58 -17.14 0.01
N ILE A 73 -10.22 -16.08 0.73
CA ILE A 73 -10.44 -15.95 2.17
C ILE A 73 -11.18 -14.62 2.38
N ALA A 74 -12.45 -14.69 2.78
CA ALA A 74 -13.29 -13.50 2.86
C ALA A 74 -14.07 -13.40 4.17
N HIS A 75 -14.20 -12.20 4.73
CA HIS A 75 -14.93 -11.96 5.99
C HIS A 75 -14.43 -12.85 7.15
N CYS A 76 -13.12 -13.11 7.18
CA CYS A 76 -12.48 -13.94 8.20
C CYS A 76 -11.64 -13.10 9.16
N GLU A 77 -11.33 -13.69 10.30
CA GLU A 77 -10.34 -13.15 11.23
C GLU A 77 -9.12 -14.07 11.23
N LEU A 78 -7.94 -13.54 10.89
CA LEU A 78 -6.68 -14.30 10.92
C LEU A 78 -5.85 -13.78 12.07
N THR A 79 -5.48 -14.65 13.01
CA THR A 79 -4.72 -14.25 14.20
C THR A 79 -3.52 -15.15 14.48
N ASN A 80 -2.40 -14.54 14.89
CA ASN A 80 -1.20 -15.26 15.29
C ASN A 80 -0.41 -14.52 16.36
N ASN A 81 -0.02 -15.18 17.44
CA ASN A 81 0.80 -14.56 18.49
C ASN A 81 2.31 -14.53 18.17
N GLY A 82 2.78 -15.29 17.19
CA GLY A 82 4.19 -15.27 16.77
C GLY A 82 4.54 -13.98 16.04
N THR A 83 5.64 -13.32 16.40
CA THR A 83 6.00 -11.99 15.87
C THR A 83 7.41 -11.94 15.28
N ILE A 84 8.15 -13.04 15.31
CA ILE A 84 9.58 -13.09 14.99
C ILE A 84 9.76 -14.00 13.77
N SER A 85 10.07 -13.42 12.61
CA SER A 85 10.32 -14.08 11.30
C SER A 85 9.11 -14.35 10.40
N ASN A 86 9.36 -14.53 9.10
CA ASN A 86 8.36 -14.80 8.06
C ASN A 86 7.53 -16.08 8.28
N ILE A 87 8.07 -17.06 9.02
CA ILE A 87 7.42 -18.31 9.43
C ILE A 87 6.27 -18.15 10.47
N SER A 88 6.01 -16.91 10.90
CA SER A 88 4.89 -16.53 11.76
C SER A 88 3.93 -15.54 11.07
N ALA A 89 3.90 -15.54 9.74
CA ALA A 89 2.97 -14.71 8.99
C ALA A 89 1.52 -15.23 9.11
N LEU A 90 0.54 -14.35 8.93
CA LEU A 90 -0.85 -14.77 8.75
C LEU A 90 -1.00 -15.48 7.40
N ILE A 91 -0.47 -14.90 6.34
CA ILE A 91 -0.40 -15.55 5.03
C ILE A 91 1.05 -15.59 4.58
N TYR A 92 1.52 -16.79 4.25
CA TYR A 92 2.87 -17.02 3.74
C TYR A 92 2.81 -17.76 2.41
N HIS A 93 3.48 -17.19 1.41
CA HIS A 93 3.75 -17.83 0.13
C HIS A 93 5.21 -17.63 -0.25
N PHE A 94 5.86 -18.72 -0.64
CA PHE A 94 7.14 -18.73 -1.33
C PHE A 94 7.01 -19.70 -2.51
N ASN A 95 6.97 -19.16 -3.72
CA ASN A 95 6.76 -19.95 -4.91
C ASN A 95 7.95 -20.89 -5.16
N SER A 96 7.65 -22.17 -5.35
CA SER A 96 8.61 -23.24 -5.61
C SER A 96 8.34 -23.97 -6.93
N GLY A 97 7.44 -23.46 -7.76
CA GLY A 97 6.96 -23.99 -9.05
C GLY A 97 5.51 -23.56 -9.32
N GLY A 98 4.95 -23.76 -10.52
CA GLY A 98 3.55 -23.36 -10.82
C GLY A 98 3.24 -21.87 -10.60
N SER A 99 1.95 -21.54 -10.49
CA SER A 99 1.43 -20.22 -10.12
C SER A 99 0.33 -20.32 -9.06
N ALA A 100 0.23 -19.30 -8.22
CA ALA A 100 -0.75 -19.19 -7.16
C ALA A 100 -1.69 -18.00 -7.39
N SER A 101 -2.88 -18.09 -6.82
CA SER A 101 -3.79 -16.97 -6.76
C SER A 101 -4.45 -16.89 -5.40
N LEU A 102 -4.50 -15.69 -4.85
CA LEU A 102 -5.13 -15.40 -3.57
C LEU A 102 -6.01 -14.16 -3.70
N ASP A 103 -7.27 -14.31 -3.30
CA ASP A 103 -8.18 -13.21 -3.02
C ASP A 103 -8.48 -13.14 -1.52
N LEU A 104 -7.92 -12.13 -0.85
CA LEU A 104 -8.12 -11.84 0.56
C LEU A 104 -9.03 -10.62 0.68
N GLN A 105 -10.24 -10.80 1.20
CA GLN A 105 -11.26 -9.75 1.19
C GLN A 105 -11.91 -9.54 2.56
N ALA A 106 -12.05 -8.28 2.99
CA ALA A 106 -12.85 -7.94 4.17
C ALA A 106 -12.43 -8.71 5.43
N CYS A 107 -11.13 -8.98 5.58
CA CYS A 107 -10.59 -9.75 6.70
C CYS A 107 -9.98 -8.84 7.77
N LEU A 108 -10.12 -9.25 9.03
CA LEU A 108 -9.33 -8.73 10.13
C LEU A 108 -8.03 -9.53 10.23
N LEU A 109 -6.89 -8.85 10.18
CA LEU A 109 -5.54 -9.41 10.19
C LEU A 109 -4.82 -8.99 11.46
N GLU A 110 -4.91 -9.79 12.52
CA GLU A 110 -4.42 -9.43 13.85
C GLU A 110 -3.08 -10.11 14.19
N ASN A 111 -2.10 -9.32 14.65
CA ASN A 111 -0.79 -9.82 15.08
C ASN A 111 -0.05 -10.67 14.01
N GLY A 112 0.86 -11.56 14.37
CA GLY A 112 1.71 -12.22 13.38
C GLY A 112 2.89 -11.32 12.99
N SER A 113 3.90 -11.92 12.36
CA SER A 113 5.01 -11.15 11.81
C SER A 113 4.57 -10.33 10.60
N TYR A 114 4.07 -10.98 9.55
CA TYR A 114 3.51 -10.35 8.35
C TYR A 114 2.00 -10.62 8.27
N PRO A 115 1.16 -9.64 7.89
CA PRO A 115 -0.20 -9.93 7.45
C PRO A 115 -0.18 -10.76 6.16
N VAL A 116 0.66 -10.40 5.20
CA VAL A 116 0.89 -11.17 3.97
C VAL A 116 2.36 -11.07 3.60
N TYR A 117 3.02 -12.22 3.47
CA TYR A 117 4.32 -12.38 2.84
C TYR A 117 4.12 -13.19 1.56
N TRP A 118 4.26 -12.55 0.41
CA TRP A 118 4.01 -13.15 -0.89
C TRP A 118 5.24 -13.03 -1.78
N ASP A 119 6.01 -14.10 -1.90
CA ASP A 119 7.13 -14.19 -2.82
C ASP A 119 6.76 -15.09 -4.00
N ALA A 120 6.51 -14.46 -5.14
CA ALA A 120 6.12 -15.16 -6.36
C ALA A 120 7.34 -15.74 -7.10
N ASN A 121 8.58 -15.40 -6.73
CA ASN A 121 9.81 -15.94 -7.31
C ASN A 121 9.82 -15.92 -8.86
N GLY A 122 9.35 -14.84 -9.47
CA GLY A 122 9.28 -14.65 -10.92
C GLY A 122 8.07 -15.30 -11.59
N SER A 123 7.12 -15.87 -10.84
CA SER A 123 5.93 -16.52 -11.38
C SER A 123 4.77 -15.55 -11.64
N GLY A 124 3.71 -16.06 -12.29
CA GLY A 124 2.51 -15.31 -12.67
C GLY A 124 1.42 -15.37 -11.62
N ASP A 125 1.74 -15.03 -10.37
CA ASP A 125 0.77 -15.08 -9.27
C ASP A 125 -0.23 -13.93 -9.30
N THR A 126 -1.51 -14.20 -9.09
CA THR A 126 -2.50 -13.11 -8.93
C THR A 126 -2.80 -12.88 -7.46
N LEU A 127 -2.54 -11.68 -6.96
CA LEU A 127 -2.77 -11.32 -5.56
C LEU A 127 -3.77 -10.16 -5.44
N SER A 128 -4.82 -10.36 -4.68
CA SER A 128 -5.82 -9.36 -4.33
C SER A 128 -5.96 -9.29 -2.81
N ILE A 129 -5.71 -8.12 -2.22
CA ILE A 129 -5.92 -7.83 -0.81
C ILE A 129 -6.84 -6.61 -0.73
N THR A 130 -8.10 -6.83 -0.37
CA THR A 130 -9.12 -5.79 -0.43
C THR A 130 -9.89 -5.66 0.87
N GLN A 131 -10.22 -4.43 1.27
CA GLN A 131 -11.09 -4.16 2.43
C GLN A 131 -10.57 -4.78 3.74
N CYS A 132 -9.28 -5.07 3.84
CA CYS A 132 -8.71 -5.72 5.00
C CYS A 132 -8.26 -4.70 6.05
N VAL A 133 -8.40 -5.07 7.32
CA VAL A 133 -7.96 -4.26 8.45
C VAL A 133 -6.80 -4.97 9.12
N ARG A 134 -5.66 -4.30 9.25
CA ARG A 134 -4.48 -4.79 9.93
C ARG A 134 -4.35 -4.12 11.30
N THR A 135 -4.39 -4.92 12.37
CA THR A 135 -4.13 -4.48 13.74
C THR A 135 -2.98 -5.27 14.37
N GLY A 136 -2.04 -4.57 15.02
CA GLY A 136 -0.90 -5.19 15.69
C GLY A 136 0.12 -5.87 14.78
N GLY A 137 0.99 -6.68 15.38
CA GLY A 137 2.09 -7.38 14.70
C GLY A 137 3.34 -6.52 14.44
N VAL A 138 4.19 -6.93 13.49
CA VAL A 138 5.54 -6.36 13.33
C VAL A 138 5.80 -5.76 11.95
N PHE A 139 5.49 -6.49 10.89
CA PHE A 139 5.79 -6.13 9.51
C PHE A 139 4.51 -5.82 8.73
N GLY A 140 4.63 -5.09 7.63
CA GLY A 140 3.53 -4.79 6.71
C GLY A 140 3.34 -5.86 5.63
N ILE A 141 2.54 -5.55 4.61
CA ILE A 141 2.34 -6.41 3.45
C ILE A 141 3.61 -6.41 2.61
N ARG A 142 4.09 -7.60 2.22
CA ARG A 142 5.27 -7.77 1.37
C ARG A 142 4.95 -8.61 0.15
N VAL A 143 5.23 -8.06 -1.04
CA VAL A 143 5.05 -8.72 -2.34
C VAL A 143 6.37 -8.67 -3.11
N LEU A 144 6.87 -9.81 -3.55
CA LEU A 144 8.16 -9.95 -4.22
C LEU A 144 8.00 -10.68 -5.56
N ASP A 145 8.74 -10.21 -6.56
CA ASP A 145 9.04 -10.94 -7.80
C ASP A 145 7.82 -11.42 -8.59
N ASN A 146 6.69 -10.69 -8.52
CA ASN A 146 5.46 -11.07 -9.19
C ASN A 146 5.35 -10.51 -10.61
N THR A 147 4.97 -11.36 -11.57
CA THR A 147 4.82 -11.01 -12.98
C THR A 147 3.36 -10.82 -13.42
N ALA A 148 2.40 -11.13 -12.53
CA ALA A 148 0.97 -10.97 -12.77
C ALA A 148 0.33 -9.92 -11.81
N PRO A 149 -0.96 -9.58 -11.97
CA PRO A 149 -1.57 -8.48 -11.24
C PRO A 149 -1.49 -8.60 -9.71
N THR A 150 -1.10 -7.50 -9.06
CA THR A 150 -1.15 -7.32 -7.61
C THR A 150 -2.07 -6.14 -7.27
N THR A 151 -3.07 -6.37 -6.43
CA THR A 151 -4.01 -5.33 -5.95
C THR A 151 -4.00 -5.29 -4.42
N ILE A 152 -3.81 -4.09 -3.87
CA ILE A 152 -3.98 -3.78 -2.45
C ILE A 152 -4.89 -2.57 -2.38
N SER A 153 -6.15 -2.74 -1.97
CA SER A 153 -7.10 -1.64 -2.01
C SER A 153 -8.09 -1.58 -0.87
N GLN A 154 -8.48 -0.37 -0.48
CA GLN A 154 -9.46 -0.12 0.58
C GLN A 154 -9.06 -0.77 1.92
N CYS A 155 -7.76 -0.96 2.15
CA CYS A 155 -7.26 -1.53 3.39
C CYS A 155 -6.94 -0.44 4.42
N GLN A 156 -7.13 -0.76 5.70
CA GLN A 156 -6.61 0.02 6.81
C GLN A 156 -5.37 -0.69 7.37
N LEU A 157 -4.21 -0.05 7.28
CA LEU A 157 -2.91 -0.64 7.62
C LEU A 157 -2.19 0.17 8.68
N ASP A 158 -2.17 -0.35 9.90
CA ASP A 158 -1.47 0.28 11.02
C ASP A 158 -0.14 -0.43 11.28
N VAL A 159 0.97 0.30 11.12
CA VAL A 159 2.33 -0.24 11.34
C VAL A 159 2.94 0.33 12.61
N THR A 160 3.18 -0.54 13.57
CA THR A 160 3.71 -0.17 14.89
C THR A 160 5.18 -0.56 15.08
N ASN A 161 5.95 -0.72 14.00
CA ASN A 161 7.34 -1.18 14.04
C ASN A 161 8.21 -0.56 12.91
N THR A 162 9.47 -1.01 12.79
CA THR A 162 10.49 -0.43 11.90
C THR A 162 10.47 -0.93 10.44
N ASP A 163 9.36 -1.47 9.96
CA ASP A 163 9.20 -1.94 8.57
C ASP A 163 8.19 -1.11 7.78
N ASN A 164 8.12 -1.36 6.48
CA ASN A 164 7.20 -0.70 5.56
C ASN A 164 5.77 -1.22 5.75
N ALA A 165 4.75 -0.37 5.56
CA ALA A 165 3.35 -0.84 5.61
C ALA A 165 2.99 -1.67 4.38
N VAL A 166 3.47 -1.23 3.22
CA VAL A 166 3.41 -1.97 1.97
C VAL A 166 4.77 -1.94 1.32
N LEU A 167 5.33 -3.11 1.03
CA LEU A 167 6.52 -3.29 0.20
C LEU A 167 6.16 -4.12 -1.02
N VAL A 168 6.36 -3.56 -2.21
CA VAL A 168 6.34 -4.30 -3.47
C VAL A 168 7.72 -4.19 -4.12
N SER A 169 8.34 -5.33 -4.39
CA SER A 169 9.71 -5.41 -4.89
C SER A 169 9.82 -6.27 -6.12
N ALA A 170 10.62 -5.83 -7.10
CA ALA A 170 11.00 -6.62 -8.28
C ALA A 170 9.80 -7.18 -9.10
N CYS A 171 8.65 -6.52 -9.02
CA CYS A 171 7.44 -6.94 -9.73
C CYS A 171 7.37 -6.32 -11.13
N THR A 172 6.92 -7.12 -12.10
CA THR A 172 6.73 -6.75 -13.52
C THR A 172 5.28 -6.92 -14.00
N GLY A 173 4.40 -7.43 -13.13
CA GLY A 173 2.96 -7.38 -13.34
C GLY A 173 2.38 -5.98 -13.10
N PRO A 174 1.14 -5.71 -13.54
CA PRO A 174 0.40 -4.52 -13.13
C PRO A 174 0.21 -4.46 -11.62
N ILE A 175 0.35 -3.28 -11.03
CA ILE A 175 0.23 -3.08 -9.57
C ILE A 175 -0.82 -2.01 -9.33
N THR A 176 -1.75 -2.26 -8.41
CA THR A 176 -2.75 -1.28 -7.96
C THR A 176 -2.71 -1.18 -6.44
N ILE A 177 -2.35 0.00 -5.92
CA ILE A 177 -2.40 0.35 -4.51
C ILE A 177 -3.39 1.52 -4.39
N LEU A 178 -4.64 1.22 -4.04
CA LEU A 178 -5.77 2.13 -4.21
C LEU A 178 -6.57 2.34 -2.93
N ALA A 179 -6.85 3.59 -2.56
CA ALA A 179 -7.77 3.94 -1.48
C ALA A 179 -7.45 3.28 -0.13
N ASN A 180 -6.16 3.08 0.19
CA ASN A 180 -5.75 2.55 1.48
C ASN A 180 -5.55 3.69 2.49
N ARG A 181 -5.91 3.43 3.75
CA ARG A 181 -5.56 4.28 4.90
C ARG A 181 -4.38 3.65 5.62
N ILE A 182 -3.24 4.32 5.62
CA ILE A 182 -1.97 3.80 6.14
C ILE A 182 -1.47 4.71 7.24
N THR A 183 -1.31 4.17 8.45
CA THR A 183 -0.79 4.93 9.58
C THR A 183 0.42 4.28 10.24
N GLY A 184 1.23 5.11 10.92
CA GLY A 184 2.24 4.66 11.86
C GLY A 184 3.68 4.86 11.39
N GLY A 185 4.47 3.79 11.47
CA GLY A 185 5.91 3.80 11.23
C GLY A 185 6.71 4.20 12.47
N ILE A 186 7.85 3.53 12.66
CA ILE A 186 8.81 3.83 13.73
C ILE A 186 10.22 3.85 13.12
N GLY A 187 11.10 4.70 13.64
CA GLY A 187 12.51 4.73 13.28
C GLY A 187 12.81 5.64 12.08
N VAL A 188 13.77 5.23 11.25
CA VAL A 188 14.39 6.11 10.24
C VAL A 188 14.61 5.44 8.87
N SER A 189 14.13 4.22 8.68
CA SER A 189 14.41 3.42 7.47
C SER A 189 13.18 2.93 6.71
N SER A 190 11.98 2.99 7.30
CA SER A 190 10.76 2.46 6.70
C SER A 190 9.90 3.51 6.00
N SER A 191 9.02 3.04 5.12
CA SER A 191 8.07 3.86 4.37
C SER A 191 6.64 3.38 4.57
N GLY A 192 5.65 4.26 4.42
CA GLY A 192 4.25 3.84 4.34
C GLY A 192 4.06 2.90 3.14
N ILE A 193 4.36 3.41 1.94
CA ILE A 193 4.37 2.61 0.71
C ILE A 193 5.79 2.62 0.13
N TYR A 194 6.35 1.44 -0.13
CA TYR A 194 7.65 1.29 -0.77
C TYR A 194 7.55 0.42 -2.02
N LEU A 195 7.81 1.04 -3.17
CA LEU A 195 7.98 0.36 -4.46
C LEU A 195 9.46 0.35 -4.85
N THR A 196 10.03 -0.84 -5.10
CA THR A 196 11.43 -0.97 -5.53
C THR A 196 11.61 -1.94 -6.69
N GLY A 197 12.40 -1.56 -7.69
CA GLY A 197 12.64 -2.40 -8.87
C GLY A 197 11.37 -2.72 -9.65
N ILE A 198 10.44 -1.77 -9.74
CA ILE A 198 9.14 -1.95 -10.39
C ILE A 198 9.26 -1.65 -11.88
N ALA A 199 8.93 -2.62 -12.73
CA ALA A 199 8.99 -2.45 -14.18
C ALA A 199 7.83 -3.19 -14.88
N PRO A 200 6.58 -2.70 -14.76
CA PRO A 200 5.43 -3.35 -15.36
C PRO A 200 5.56 -3.46 -16.89
N VAL A 201 5.25 -4.63 -17.46
CA VAL A 201 5.30 -4.82 -18.91
C VAL A 201 4.17 -4.02 -19.57
N ALA A 202 4.49 -3.28 -20.64
CA ALA A 202 3.50 -2.49 -21.38
C ALA A 202 2.37 -3.39 -21.94
N PRO A 203 1.10 -2.95 -21.88
CA PRO A 203 0.61 -1.61 -21.49
C PRO A 203 0.41 -1.42 -19.97
N GLY A 204 0.73 -2.40 -19.13
CA GLY A 204 0.56 -2.33 -17.68
C GLY A 204 1.37 -1.21 -17.03
N ARG A 205 0.87 -0.71 -15.89
CA ARG A 205 1.51 0.31 -15.05
C ARG A 205 1.34 -0.06 -13.58
N ALA A 206 2.14 0.56 -12.72
CA ALA A 206 1.89 0.59 -11.30
C ALA A 206 1.07 1.86 -11.00
N VAL A 207 -0.06 1.72 -10.31
CA VAL A 207 -0.95 2.82 -9.94
C VAL A 207 -1.03 2.86 -8.42
N VAL A 208 -0.55 3.97 -7.84
CA VAL A 208 -0.67 4.28 -6.41
C VAL A 208 -1.60 5.48 -6.33
N ALA A 209 -2.86 5.26 -5.96
CA ALA A 209 -3.87 6.30 -6.02
C ALA A 209 -4.84 6.35 -4.83
N ASN A 210 -5.38 7.54 -4.55
CA ASN A 210 -6.33 7.78 -3.46
C ASN A 210 -5.88 7.29 -2.08
N ASN A 211 -4.59 7.07 -1.84
CA ASN A 211 -4.14 6.59 -0.53
C ASN A 211 -4.01 7.77 0.44
N GLU A 212 -4.47 7.55 1.67
CA GLU A 212 -4.17 8.38 2.82
C GLU A 212 -2.98 7.76 3.55
N VAL A 213 -1.88 8.51 3.68
CA VAL A 213 -0.65 8.03 4.31
C VAL A 213 -0.19 9.00 5.39
N ILE A 214 -0.40 8.62 6.65
CA ILE A 214 0.06 9.38 7.83
C ILE A 214 1.21 8.62 8.47
N PHE A 215 2.45 9.05 8.23
CA PHE A 215 3.63 8.24 8.58
C PHE A 215 4.70 9.03 9.34
N SER A 216 5.38 8.36 10.27
CA SER A 216 6.37 8.99 11.15
C SER A 216 7.83 8.59 10.86
N SER A 217 8.05 7.51 10.11
CA SER A 217 9.39 7.00 9.78
C SER A 217 10.01 7.75 8.59
N ALA A 218 10.90 7.11 7.84
CA ALA A 218 11.77 7.72 6.83
C ALA A 218 11.01 8.47 5.73
N GLN A 219 9.97 7.82 5.16
CA GLN A 219 9.22 8.30 4.02
C GLN A 219 7.72 7.99 4.13
N GLY A 220 6.86 8.83 3.56
CA GLY A 220 5.45 8.46 3.35
C GLY A 220 5.34 7.46 2.21
N ILE A 221 5.81 7.87 1.03
CA ILE A 221 5.94 7.02 -0.15
C ILE A 221 7.40 7.02 -0.61
N ARG A 222 7.94 5.83 -0.90
CA ARG A 222 9.27 5.65 -1.47
C ARG A 222 9.18 4.90 -2.79
N LEU A 223 9.80 5.46 -3.82
CA LEU A 223 9.99 4.85 -5.12
C LEU A 223 11.49 4.68 -5.36
N GLN A 224 11.95 3.46 -5.58
CA GLN A 224 13.36 3.19 -5.86
C GLN A 224 13.53 2.35 -7.12
N GLY A 225 14.05 2.94 -8.19
CA GLY A 225 14.25 2.26 -9.45
C GLY A 225 12.94 1.73 -10.04
N VAL A 226 11.93 2.62 -10.13
CA VAL A 226 10.60 2.29 -10.66
C VAL A 226 10.43 2.87 -12.05
N SER A 227 9.68 2.17 -12.90
CA SER A 227 9.24 2.67 -14.20
C SER A 227 7.73 2.51 -14.38
N ARG A 228 7.14 3.28 -15.31
CA ARG A 228 5.71 3.18 -15.68
C ARG A 228 4.79 3.22 -14.45
N THR A 229 4.99 4.22 -13.62
CA THR A 229 4.32 4.34 -12.31
C THR A 229 3.55 5.65 -12.20
N ASP A 230 2.27 5.56 -11.88
CA ASP A 230 1.37 6.69 -11.60
C ASP A 230 1.16 6.85 -10.10
N LEU A 231 1.50 8.01 -9.56
CA LEU A 231 1.09 8.46 -8.23
C LEU A 231 0.05 9.56 -8.42
N VAL A 232 -1.20 9.27 -8.08
CA VAL A 232 -2.32 10.18 -8.37
C VAL A 232 -3.26 10.32 -7.18
N PHE A 233 -3.67 11.55 -6.84
CA PHE A 233 -4.68 11.77 -5.79
C PHE A 233 -4.31 11.18 -4.42
N ASN A 234 -3.04 11.00 -4.08
CA ASN A 234 -2.67 10.58 -2.73
C ASN A 234 -2.56 11.78 -1.81
N SER A 235 -2.96 11.63 -0.54
CA SER A 235 -2.66 12.58 0.53
C SER A 235 -1.62 11.97 1.46
N VAL A 236 -0.45 12.59 1.55
CA VAL A 236 0.68 12.06 2.32
C VAL A 236 1.16 13.08 3.34
N ARG A 237 1.18 12.68 4.60
CA ARG A 237 1.51 13.52 5.73
C ARG A 237 2.59 12.89 6.61
N MET A 238 3.73 13.58 6.73
CA MET A 238 4.80 13.17 7.62
C MET A 238 4.67 13.78 9.01
N THR A 239 4.47 12.95 10.03
CA THR A 239 4.27 13.42 11.42
C THR A 239 5.57 13.71 12.16
N THR A 240 6.71 13.29 11.59
CA THR A 240 8.06 13.53 12.15
C THR A 240 8.86 14.53 11.30
N SER A 241 9.58 15.42 11.98
CA SER A 241 10.48 16.40 11.36
C SER A 241 11.63 15.74 10.58
N GLY A 242 12.04 16.34 9.47
CA GLY A 242 13.22 15.88 8.71
C GLY A 242 12.96 14.66 7.82
N ARG A 243 11.68 14.37 7.49
CA ARG A 243 11.25 13.23 6.67
C ARG A 243 10.57 13.69 5.39
N TYR A 244 10.67 12.88 4.33
CA TYR A 244 10.08 13.19 3.03
C TYR A 244 8.69 12.57 2.93
N ALA A 245 7.72 13.31 2.39
CA ALA A 245 6.43 12.71 2.02
C ALA A 245 6.62 11.80 0.79
N LEU A 246 7.43 12.22 -0.19
CA LEU A 246 7.85 11.37 -1.30
C LEU A 246 9.38 11.40 -1.50
N LEU A 247 9.98 10.21 -1.58
CA LEU A 247 11.34 10.01 -2.08
C LEU A 247 11.30 9.14 -3.33
N ALA A 248 11.82 9.62 -4.45
CA ALA A 248 11.82 8.91 -5.72
C ALA A 248 13.22 8.91 -6.35
N THR A 249 13.95 7.79 -6.25
CA THR A 249 15.38 7.72 -6.64
C THR A 249 15.71 6.44 -7.41
N GLY A 250 16.96 6.31 -7.87
CA GLY A 250 17.45 5.14 -8.60
C GLY A 250 17.31 5.26 -10.12
N THR A 251 17.30 4.13 -10.81
CA THR A 251 17.20 4.05 -12.28
C THR A 251 15.80 3.65 -12.71
N GLY A 252 15.13 4.49 -13.48
CA GLY A 252 13.76 4.24 -13.94
C GLY A 252 13.25 5.39 -14.80
N SER A 253 12.05 5.25 -15.35
CA SER A 253 11.46 6.26 -16.26
C SER A 253 9.93 6.15 -16.35
N ASP A 254 9.27 7.16 -16.91
CA ASP A 254 7.80 7.19 -17.05
C ASP A 254 7.10 7.12 -15.68
N VAL A 255 7.45 8.08 -14.82
CA VAL A 255 6.80 8.29 -13.53
C VAL A 255 5.95 9.55 -13.60
N VAL A 256 4.70 9.46 -13.19
CA VAL A 256 3.74 10.57 -13.20
C VAL A 256 3.31 10.88 -11.78
N LEU A 257 3.49 12.13 -11.36
CA LEU A 257 3.05 12.64 -10.07
C LEU A 257 1.93 13.67 -10.31
N ARG A 258 0.66 13.34 -10.12
CA ARG A 258 -0.43 14.31 -10.33
C ARG A 258 -1.45 14.35 -9.22
N ASN A 259 -2.02 15.52 -8.97
CA ASN A 259 -3.15 15.67 -8.05
C ASN A 259 -2.86 15.18 -6.61
N ASN A 260 -1.60 15.05 -6.20
CA ASN A 260 -1.26 14.57 -4.85
C ASN A 260 -1.08 15.74 -3.88
N ILE A 261 -1.35 15.50 -2.60
CA ILE A 261 -0.90 16.35 -1.50
C ILE A 261 0.32 15.69 -0.83
N PHE A 262 1.42 16.44 -0.72
CA PHE A 262 2.60 16.04 0.03
C PHE A 262 2.89 17.07 1.13
N SER A 263 2.79 16.65 2.40
CA SER A 263 2.92 17.53 3.56
C SER A 263 3.96 17.04 4.57
N THR A 264 4.86 17.92 4.98
CA THR A 264 6.01 17.62 5.86
C THR A 264 6.28 18.72 6.90
N PHE A 265 7.08 18.37 7.91
CA PHE A 265 7.66 19.30 8.88
C PHE A 265 9.17 19.46 8.66
N ASN A 266 9.66 20.70 8.53
CA ASN A 266 11.09 21.06 8.45
C ASN A 266 11.90 20.27 7.39
N GLN A 267 11.26 19.82 6.31
CA GLN A 267 11.91 19.06 5.23
C GLN A 267 11.20 19.36 3.91
N MET A 268 11.91 19.22 2.79
CA MET A 268 11.25 19.22 1.49
C MET A 268 10.20 18.10 1.44
N THR A 269 9.07 18.38 0.81
CA THR A 269 7.95 17.44 0.70
C THR A 269 8.31 16.28 -0.22
N VAL A 270 8.91 16.62 -1.36
CA VAL A 270 9.34 15.68 -2.40
C VAL A 270 10.82 15.82 -2.66
N ASN A 271 11.51 14.68 -2.77
CA ASN A 271 12.84 14.59 -3.35
C ASN A 271 12.85 13.54 -4.45
N THR A 272 12.98 13.97 -5.71
CA THR A 272 13.04 13.06 -6.85
C THR A 272 14.31 13.27 -7.67
N SER A 273 14.93 12.17 -8.10
CA SER A 273 16.04 12.13 -9.06
C SER A 273 15.80 11.11 -10.19
N LEU A 274 14.59 10.56 -10.29
CA LEU A 274 14.21 9.63 -11.36
C LEU A 274 14.07 10.39 -12.68
N THR A 275 14.79 9.91 -13.69
CA THR A 275 14.77 10.48 -15.05
C THR A 275 13.37 10.33 -15.66
N GLY A 276 12.88 11.34 -16.36
CA GLY A 276 11.57 11.27 -17.02
C GLY A 276 10.37 11.28 -16.05
N THR A 277 10.59 11.62 -14.78
CA THR A 277 9.48 11.97 -13.88
C THR A 277 8.80 13.23 -14.39
N THR A 278 7.47 13.22 -14.46
CA THR A 278 6.65 14.40 -14.72
C THR A 278 5.76 14.64 -13.52
N GLY A 279 5.40 15.90 -13.27
CA GLY A 279 4.42 16.21 -12.24
C GLY A 279 3.60 17.43 -12.56
N ASP A 280 2.33 17.46 -12.15
CA ASP A 280 1.49 18.65 -12.28
C ASP A 280 0.33 18.60 -11.29
N ARG A 281 -0.22 19.77 -10.92
CA ARG A 281 -1.36 19.87 -10.00
C ARG A 281 -1.15 19.14 -8.67
N ASN A 282 0.07 19.12 -8.15
CA ASN A 282 0.32 18.60 -6.80
C ASN A 282 0.30 19.76 -5.79
N CYS A 283 -0.15 19.52 -4.58
CA CYS A 283 -0.02 20.44 -3.46
C CYS A 283 1.19 20.05 -2.60
N PHE A 284 2.10 20.99 -2.38
CA PHE A 284 3.28 20.80 -1.54
C PHE A 284 3.22 21.70 -0.31
N GLN A 285 3.06 21.10 0.87
CA GLN A 285 3.05 21.83 2.14
C GLN A 285 4.30 21.51 2.96
N ARG A 286 5.22 22.46 3.06
CA ARG A 286 6.31 22.41 4.05
C ARG A 286 5.98 23.35 5.21
N THR A 287 5.86 22.80 6.40
CA THR A 287 5.64 23.59 7.64
C THR A 287 6.93 23.69 8.46
N GLY A 288 6.99 24.67 9.37
CA GLY A 288 8.14 24.93 10.23
C GLY A 288 9.15 25.92 9.64
N VAL A 289 10.45 25.59 9.65
CA VAL A 289 11.52 26.50 9.21
C VAL A 289 11.42 26.75 7.70
N PRO A 290 11.49 28.00 7.23
CA PRO A 290 11.51 28.34 5.81
C PRO A 290 12.64 27.65 5.04
N GLY A 291 12.41 27.39 3.74
CA GLY A 291 13.42 26.86 2.84
C GLY A 291 12.80 26.17 1.62
N PRO A 292 13.60 25.42 0.84
CA PRO A 292 13.10 24.69 -0.32
C PRO A 292 11.94 23.76 0.03
N VAL A 293 10.93 23.71 -0.83
CA VAL A 293 9.73 22.88 -0.64
C VAL A 293 9.86 21.56 -1.40
N VAL A 294 10.51 21.57 -2.58
CA VAL A 294 10.70 20.39 -3.43
C VAL A 294 12.15 20.34 -3.89
N SER A 295 12.72 19.13 -3.95
CA SER A 295 13.95 18.84 -4.68
C SER A 295 13.62 18.01 -5.91
N TRP A 296 14.03 18.50 -7.07
CA TRP A 296 13.83 17.82 -8.35
C TRP A 296 15.14 17.73 -9.11
N ASN A 297 15.56 16.52 -9.45
CA ASN A 297 16.85 16.23 -10.07
C ASN A 297 18.05 16.87 -9.35
N GLY A 298 18.01 16.87 -8.02
CA GLY A 298 19.04 17.47 -7.17
C GLY A 298 18.98 19.00 -7.06
N VAL A 299 18.02 19.66 -7.70
CA VAL A 299 17.82 21.11 -7.62
C VAL A 299 16.70 21.42 -6.62
N PRO A 300 16.98 22.20 -5.56
CA PRO A 300 15.96 22.64 -4.61
C PRO A 300 15.16 23.85 -5.14
N TYR A 301 13.84 23.82 -4.96
CA TYR A 301 12.91 24.88 -5.38
C TYR A 301 12.06 25.37 -4.20
N THR A 302 11.89 26.69 -4.11
CA THR A 302 11.08 27.36 -3.07
C THR A 302 9.72 27.84 -3.57
N THR A 303 9.54 27.98 -4.88
CA THR A 303 8.30 28.47 -5.50
C THR A 303 7.87 27.56 -6.64
N VAL A 304 6.57 27.52 -6.92
CA VAL A 304 6.02 26.79 -8.09
C VAL A 304 6.58 27.36 -9.39
N ALA A 305 6.70 28.69 -9.52
CA ALA A 305 7.25 29.31 -10.73
C ALA A 305 8.69 28.85 -11.02
N ALA A 306 9.55 28.77 -10.00
CA ALA A 306 10.92 28.27 -10.15
C ALA A 306 10.94 26.76 -10.46
N LEU A 307 10.10 25.97 -9.76
CA LEU A 307 9.95 24.54 -10.03
C LEU A 307 9.51 24.30 -11.47
N SER A 308 8.55 25.08 -11.96
CA SER A 308 8.03 24.94 -13.32
C SER A 308 9.04 25.32 -14.38
N ALA A 309 9.69 26.47 -14.22
CA ALA A 309 10.76 26.89 -15.12
C ALA A 309 11.94 25.90 -15.15
N GLY A 310 12.30 25.34 -14.00
CA GLY A 310 13.42 24.42 -13.87
C GLY A 310 13.14 23.00 -14.35
N THR A 311 11.89 22.54 -14.30
CA THR A 311 11.52 21.15 -14.63
C THR A 311 10.79 21.01 -15.96
N GLY A 312 10.22 22.10 -16.50
CA GLY A 312 9.35 22.06 -17.68
C GLY A 312 7.98 21.39 -17.42
N THR A 313 7.66 21.10 -16.16
CA THR A 313 6.41 20.48 -15.70
C THR A 313 5.93 21.26 -14.44
N ASN A 314 4.94 20.81 -13.68
CA ASN A 314 4.48 21.42 -12.42
C ASN A 314 3.92 22.86 -12.56
N ALA A 315 3.45 23.24 -13.75
CA ALA A 315 2.96 24.59 -14.00
C ALA A 315 1.71 24.95 -13.17
N ASN A 316 0.89 23.94 -12.85
CA ASN A 316 -0.36 24.09 -12.10
C ASN A 316 -0.26 23.49 -10.68
N SER A 317 0.95 23.10 -10.23
CA SER A 317 1.14 22.67 -8.84
C SER A 317 1.04 23.85 -7.88
N LEU A 318 0.85 23.57 -6.59
CA LEU A 318 0.63 24.55 -5.53
C LEU A 318 1.64 24.36 -4.41
N ILE A 319 1.99 25.46 -3.74
CA ILE A 319 2.59 25.45 -2.41
C ILE A 319 1.58 26.12 -1.49
N ALA A 320 0.73 25.31 -0.85
CA ALA A 320 -0.43 25.76 -0.09
C ALA A 320 -0.66 24.85 1.12
N ASP A 321 -1.50 25.29 2.05
CA ASP A 321 -1.98 24.48 3.15
C ASP A 321 -3.25 23.72 2.72
N PRO A 322 -3.26 22.38 2.73
CA PRO A 322 -4.45 21.60 2.43
C PRO A 322 -5.55 21.73 3.50
N LEU A 323 -5.24 22.27 4.69
CA LEU A 323 -6.17 22.37 5.82
C LEU A 323 -6.81 21.02 6.17
N PHE A 324 -5.95 20.02 6.44
CA PHE A 324 -6.41 18.70 6.87
C PHE A 324 -7.27 18.78 8.14
N PHE A 325 -8.30 17.94 8.22
CA PHE A 325 -9.18 17.82 9.39
C PHE A 325 -8.39 17.52 10.67
N ASP A 326 -7.55 16.48 10.62
CA ASP A 326 -6.54 16.21 11.63
C ASP A 326 -5.28 15.64 10.96
N PRO A 327 -4.18 16.41 10.88
CA PRO A 327 -2.94 15.95 10.21
C PRO A 327 -2.26 14.75 10.89
N PHE A 328 -2.79 14.22 11.99
CA PHE A 328 -2.30 13.01 12.66
C PHE A 328 -3.22 11.80 12.54
N THR A 329 -4.48 11.97 12.15
CA THR A 329 -5.45 10.86 12.11
C THR A 329 -6.37 10.86 10.89
N ASP A 330 -6.54 11.99 10.20
CA ASP A 330 -7.52 12.17 9.14
C ASP A 330 -7.11 13.27 8.15
N LEU A 331 -6.79 12.88 6.91
CA LEU A 331 -6.36 13.76 5.83
C LEU A 331 -7.49 14.18 4.88
N HIS A 332 -8.76 14.05 5.27
CA HIS A 332 -9.81 14.86 4.64
C HIS A 332 -9.43 16.34 4.71
N ALA A 333 -9.67 17.08 3.64
CA ALA A 333 -9.09 18.40 3.44
C ALA A 333 -10.15 19.47 3.19
N TYR A 334 -9.84 20.72 3.55
CA TYR A 334 -10.77 21.85 3.38
C TYR A 334 -10.12 23.07 2.72
N GLY A 335 -8.90 22.92 2.21
CA GLY A 335 -8.14 24.00 1.59
C GLY A 335 -8.81 24.54 0.33
N MET A 336 -9.20 25.82 0.34
CA MET A 336 -9.81 26.44 -0.85
C MET A 336 -8.88 26.44 -2.08
N ASP A 337 -7.56 26.46 -1.88
CA ASP A 337 -6.58 26.45 -2.98
C ASP A 337 -6.54 25.11 -3.73
N ILE A 338 -6.84 24.00 -3.04
CA ILE A 338 -6.78 22.65 -3.61
C ILE A 338 -8.14 22.16 -4.14
N ASN A 339 -9.22 22.88 -3.81
CA ASN A 339 -10.56 22.62 -4.30
C ASN A 339 -10.68 22.96 -5.81
N ALA A 340 -11.27 22.05 -6.58
CA ALA A 340 -11.42 22.09 -8.03
C ALA A 340 -10.10 22.36 -8.81
N ALA A 341 -8.97 22.05 -8.19
CA ALA A 341 -7.64 22.37 -8.71
C ALA A 341 -6.91 21.18 -9.38
N ALA A 342 -7.48 19.97 -9.30
CA ALA A 342 -6.93 18.79 -9.95
C ALA A 342 -7.39 18.65 -11.41
N MET A 343 -6.93 17.58 -12.06
CA MET A 343 -7.40 17.15 -13.38
C MET A 343 -7.95 15.73 -13.28
N PRO A 344 -9.08 15.40 -13.95
CA PRO A 344 -9.60 14.03 -13.99
C PRO A 344 -8.52 13.05 -14.46
N PHE A 345 -8.45 11.89 -13.80
CA PHE A 345 -7.52 10.83 -14.16
C PHE A 345 -8.30 9.56 -14.52
N ALA A 346 -8.07 9.03 -15.72
CA ALA A 346 -8.80 7.88 -16.23
C ALA A 346 -8.69 6.68 -15.27
N GLY A 347 -9.83 6.10 -14.90
CA GLY A 347 -9.92 4.96 -13.98
C GLY A 347 -10.04 5.33 -12.50
N ILE A 348 -9.86 6.60 -12.12
CA ILE A 348 -10.04 7.09 -10.74
C ILE A 348 -11.22 8.08 -10.74
N THR A 349 -12.42 7.58 -10.44
CA THR A 349 -13.69 8.33 -10.55
C THR A 349 -14.36 8.61 -9.22
N THR A 350 -13.87 7.99 -8.15
CA THR A 350 -14.27 8.27 -6.77
C THR A 350 -13.04 8.65 -5.97
N ASP A 351 -13.24 9.26 -4.82
CA ASP A 351 -12.21 9.52 -3.82
C ASP A 351 -11.97 8.29 -2.91
N ILE A 352 -11.36 8.51 -1.73
CA ILE A 352 -11.05 7.44 -0.77
C ILE A 352 -12.29 6.91 -0.01
N ASP A 353 -13.32 7.73 0.19
CA ASP A 353 -14.55 7.38 0.89
C ASP A 353 -15.65 6.86 -0.05
N GLY A 354 -15.40 6.96 -1.35
CA GLY A 354 -16.28 6.46 -2.41
C GLY A 354 -17.17 7.54 -3.00
N ASP A 355 -16.96 8.81 -2.64
CA ASP A 355 -17.69 9.92 -3.20
C ASP A 355 -17.22 10.20 -4.63
N PRO A 356 -18.14 10.52 -5.58
CA PRO A 356 -17.78 10.78 -6.96
C PRO A 356 -16.91 12.04 -7.08
N ARG A 357 -15.80 11.92 -7.80
CA ARG A 357 -14.97 13.07 -8.18
C ARG A 357 -15.67 13.91 -9.24
N ASP A 358 -15.47 15.23 -9.21
CA ASP A 358 -15.96 16.10 -10.27
C ASP A 358 -15.32 15.69 -11.61
N PRO A 359 -16.12 15.46 -12.66
CA PRO A 359 -15.64 14.93 -13.93
C PRO A 359 -14.81 15.92 -14.75
N ALA A 360 -14.75 17.19 -14.37
CA ALA A 360 -14.01 18.25 -15.04
C ALA A 360 -12.90 18.86 -14.16
N THR A 361 -13.20 19.11 -12.89
CA THR A 361 -12.34 19.82 -11.95
C THR A 361 -12.42 19.17 -10.56
N PRO A 362 -11.82 17.98 -10.37
CA PRO A 362 -11.76 17.34 -9.07
C PRO A 362 -10.82 18.08 -8.11
N ASP A 363 -10.75 17.62 -6.87
CA ASP A 363 -9.87 18.17 -5.84
C ASP A 363 -8.48 17.51 -5.84
N ILE A 364 -7.46 18.26 -5.44
CA ILE A 364 -6.11 17.70 -5.23
C ILE A 364 -6.12 16.95 -3.90
N GLY A 365 -5.70 15.68 -3.90
CA GLY A 365 -5.65 14.82 -2.72
C GLY A 365 -6.56 13.60 -2.82
N CYS A 366 -6.58 12.79 -1.76
CA CYS A 366 -7.38 11.55 -1.71
C CYS A 366 -8.87 11.76 -1.45
N ASP A 367 -9.27 12.98 -1.12
CA ASP A 367 -10.61 13.39 -0.70
C ASP A 367 -11.23 14.30 -1.78
N GLU A 368 -12.54 14.22 -1.99
CA GLU A 368 -13.33 15.14 -2.80
C GLU A 368 -14.35 15.84 -1.91
N PHE A 369 -14.31 17.17 -1.86
CA PHE A 369 -15.04 17.94 -0.87
C PHE A 369 -15.66 19.20 -1.45
N THR A 370 -16.63 19.74 -0.72
CA THR A 370 -17.14 21.09 -0.95
C THR A 370 -16.75 21.96 0.24
N PRO A 371 -15.89 22.99 0.07
CA PRO A 371 -15.52 23.86 1.17
C PRO A 371 -16.77 24.47 1.82
N GLN A 372 -16.91 24.32 3.14
CA GLN A 372 -17.94 25.03 3.90
C GLN A 372 -17.40 26.43 4.26
N LEU A 373 -18.14 27.47 3.88
CA LEU A 373 -17.81 28.88 4.13
C LEU A 373 -17.86 29.27 5.61
#